data_AF-A0A2P6W8K1-F1
#
_entry.id   AF-A0A2P6W8K1-F1
#
_cell.length_a   1.000
_cell.length_b   1.000
_cell.length_c   1.000
_cell.angle_alpha   90.00
_cell.angle_beta   90.00
_cell.angle_gamma   90.00
#
_symmetry.space_group_name_H-M   'P 1'
#
loop_
_entity.id
_entity.type
_entity.pdbx_description
1 polymer ?
#
loop_
_entity_poly.entity_id
_entity_poly.type
_entity_poly.pdbx_seq_one_letter_code
_entity_poly.pdbx_strand_id
1 'polypeptide(L)'
;AVKKMNDVIEENSDLDFRAMNYSDNKSVLEENGIMVAPTRCSQANYIENLVEKHGGIKAGFSGWAVNDSFKYKGEYDRGFPFSDHCDFTELVELVEQVNPEKVYTHHGFDEAFASYLSREKDFNARALKNNQSSLTDF
;
A
#
# COMPACT_ATOMS: atom_id res chain seq x y z
N ALA A 1 -5.09 15.36 6.13
CA ALA A 1 -4.90 13.95 6.51
C ALA A 1 -3.42 13.59 6.44
N VAL A 2 -2.78 13.71 5.28
CA VAL A 2 -1.33 13.46 5.11
C VAL A 2 -0.49 14.30 6.09
N LYS A 3 -0.62 15.63 6.09
CA LYS A 3 0.14 16.50 7.02
C LYS A 3 -0.02 16.09 8.49
N LYS A 4 -1.23 15.74 8.93
CA LYS A 4 -1.46 15.26 10.31
C LYS A 4 -0.67 13.99 10.65
N MET A 5 -0.49 13.08 9.68
CA MET A 5 0.34 11.88 9.89
C MET A 5 1.82 12.26 9.91
N ASN A 6 2.26 13.16 9.02
CA ASN A 6 3.63 13.67 9.02
C ASN A 6 3.97 14.32 10.38
N ASP A 7 3.09 15.17 10.91
CA ASP A 7 3.29 15.86 12.20
C ASP A 7 3.58 14.87 13.33
N VAL A 8 2.77 13.82 13.44
CA VAL A 8 2.95 12.79 14.47
C VAL A 8 4.27 12.04 14.27
N ILE A 9 4.67 11.76 13.03
CA ILE A 9 5.93 11.07 12.75
C ILE A 9 7.13 11.98 13.07
N GLU A 10 7.11 13.24 12.66
CA GLU A 10 8.16 14.24 12.95
C GLU A 10 8.30 14.48 14.46
N GLU A 11 7.20 14.48 15.21
CA GLU A 11 7.21 14.60 16.68
C GLU A 11 7.84 13.39 17.39
N ASN A 12 7.86 12.21 16.75
CA ASN A 12 8.23 10.94 17.37
C ASN A 12 9.41 10.24 16.67
N SER A 13 10.11 10.92 15.77
CA SER A 13 11.27 10.37 15.04
C SER A 13 12.23 11.48 14.62
N ASP A 14 13.39 11.11 14.08
CA ASP A 14 14.38 12.06 13.53
C ASP A 14 14.05 12.49 12.08
N LEU A 15 12.87 12.14 11.57
CA LEU A 15 12.44 12.49 10.22
C LEU A 15 11.91 13.93 10.16
N ASP A 16 12.21 14.62 9.06
CA ASP A 16 11.69 15.95 8.71
C ASP A 16 11.22 15.91 7.25
N PHE A 17 9.89 15.91 7.05
CA PHE A 17 9.29 15.85 5.72
C PHE A 17 9.24 17.21 5.04
N ARG A 18 9.41 18.31 5.79
CA ARG A 18 9.28 19.69 5.30
C ARG A 18 7.99 19.93 4.51
N ALA A 19 6.95 19.16 4.83
CA ALA A 19 5.68 19.19 4.13
C ALA A 19 4.88 20.41 4.59
N MET A 20 4.13 21.01 3.67
CA MET A 20 3.29 22.17 3.97
C MET A 20 1.81 21.81 3.75
N ASN A 21 0.90 22.40 4.52
CA ASN A 21 -0.52 22.28 4.23
C ASN A 21 -0.84 23.00 2.92
N TYR A 22 -1.65 22.36 2.08
CA TYR A 22 -2.08 22.93 0.81
C TYR A 22 -2.80 24.29 0.97
N SER A 23 -3.57 24.48 2.05
CA SER A 23 -4.27 25.76 2.32
C SER A 23 -3.33 26.95 2.45
N ASP A 24 -2.12 26.70 2.94
CA ASP A 24 -1.21 27.74 3.41
C ASP A 24 -0.16 28.11 2.34
N ASN A 25 0.02 27.25 1.33
CA ASN A 25 1.12 27.36 0.37
C ASN A 25 0.70 27.00 -1.07
N LYS A 26 -0.44 27.56 -1.51
CA LYS A 26 -0.95 27.32 -2.88
C LYS A 26 0.00 27.79 -3.98
N SER A 27 0.78 28.84 -3.72
CA SER A 27 1.77 29.40 -4.66
C SER A 27 2.87 28.40 -5.04
N VAL A 28 3.18 27.42 -4.19
CA VAL A 28 4.17 26.38 -4.50
C VAL A 28 3.75 25.58 -5.74
N LEU A 29 2.45 25.38 -5.95
CA LEU A 29 1.92 24.71 -7.14
C LEU A 29 1.92 25.60 -8.40
N GLU A 30 2.05 26.92 -8.26
CA GLU A 30 2.17 27.83 -9.40
C GLU A 30 3.57 27.79 -10.05
N GLU A 31 4.56 27.26 -9.34
CA GLU A 31 5.91 27.05 -9.84
C GLU A 31 6.11 25.59 -10.31
N ASN A 32 6.65 24.73 -9.44
CA ASN A 32 6.91 23.31 -9.72
C ASN A 32 6.72 22.46 -8.46
N GLY A 33 5.57 22.65 -7.81
CA GLY A 33 5.23 22.00 -6.54
C GLY A 33 4.74 20.58 -6.69
N ILE A 34 4.97 19.77 -5.66
CA ILE A 34 4.42 18.42 -5.54
C ILE A 34 3.32 18.44 -4.48
N MET A 35 2.12 17.99 -4.87
CA MET A 35 1.02 17.75 -3.93
C MET A 35 0.94 16.27 -3.58
N VAL A 36 1.08 15.94 -2.30
CA VAL A 36 0.85 14.58 -1.79
C VAL A 36 -0.55 14.51 -1.18
N ALA A 37 -1.41 13.68 -1.76
CA ALA A 37 -2.79 13.52 -1.35
C ALA A 37 -3.14 12.04 -1.13
N PRO A 38 -4.12 11.72 -0.25
CA PRO A 38 -4.58 10.35 -0.08
C PRO A 38 -5.20 9.79 -1.37
N THR A 39 -4.94 8.52 -1.68
CA THR A 39 -5.46 7.80 -2.87
C THR A 39 -6.97 7.94 -3.05
N ARG A 40 -7.73 7.95 -1.94
CA ARG A 40 -9.20 8.11 -1.97
C ARG A 40 -9.68 9.43 -2.58
N CYS A 41 -8.80 10.42 -2.72
CA CYS A 41 -9.11 11.71 -3.31
C CYS A 41 -8.64 11.82 -4.76
N SER A 42 -8.10 10.76 -5.37
CA SER A 42 -7.47 10.86 -6.70
C SER A 42 -8.42 11.39 -7.78
N GLN A 43 -9.70 11.01 -7.71
CA GLN A 43 -10.78 11.44 -8.61
C GLN A 43 -11.63 12.59 -8.03
N ALA A 44 -11.19 13.24 -6.96
CA ALA A 44 -11.95 14.35 -6.40
C ALA A 44 -11.85 15.56 -7.34
N ASN A 45 -12.96 16.22 -7.63
CA ASN A 45 -13.01 17.37 -8.55
C ASN A 45 -11.96 18.45 -8.28
N TYR A 46 -11.58 18.68 -7.02
CA TYR A 46 -10.56 19.68 -6.69
C TYR A 46 -9.15 19.25 -7.13
N ILE A 47 -8.85 17.95 -7.16
CA ILE A 47 -7.59 17.41 -7.69
C ILE A 47 -7.59 17.55 -9.20
N GLU A 48 -8.68 17.18 -9.88
CA GLU A 48 -8.79 17.35 -11.33
C GLU A 48 -8.62 18.82 -11.74
N ASN A 49 -9.31 19.74 -11.07
CA ASN A 49 -9.17 21.17 -11.32
C ASN A 49 -7.73 21.68 -11.10
N LEU A 50 -7.01 21.13 -10.12
CA LEU A 50 -5.62 21.50 -9.86
C LEU A 50 -4.70 21.00 -10.97
N VAL A 51 -4.90 19.75 -11.40
CA VAL A 51 -4.15 19.14 -12.50
C VAL A 51 -4.38 19.93 -13.78
N GLU A 52 -5.63 20.22 -14.13
CA GLU A 52 -5.97 21.02 -15.31
C GLU A 52 -5.41 22.44 -15.25
N LYS A 53 -5.60 23.14 -14.11
CA LYS A 53 -5.14 24.53 -13.94
C LYS A 53 -3.62 24.66 -14.09
N HIS A 54 -2.87 23.69 -13.57
CA HIS A 54 -1.41 23.76 -13.49
C HIS A 54 -0.70 22.87 -14.52
N GLY A 55 -1.43 22.18 -15.40
CA GLY A 55 -0.85 21.20 -16.33
C GLY A 55 -0.12 20.07 -15.61
N GLY A 56 -0.61 19.66 -14.44
CA GLY A 56 0.02 18.68 -13.56
C GLY A 56 -0.03 17.25 -14.12
N ILE A 57 0.76 16.37 -13.51
CA ILE A 57 0.76 14.92 -13.80
C ILE A 57 0.34 14.19 -12.52
N LYS A 58 -0.68 13.34 -12.61
CA LYS A 58 -1.12 12.46 -11.52
C LYS A 58 -0.30 11.17 -11.49
N ALA A 59 0.44 10.97 -10.40
CA ALA A 59 1.16 9.73 -10.12
C ALA A 59 0.50 8.97 -8.96
N GLY A 60 0.21 7.68 -9.16
CA GLY A 60 -0.33 6.79 -8.14
C GLY A 60 0.71 5.76 -7.68
N PHE A 61 0.78 5.51 -6.38
CA PHE A 61 1.72 4.56 -5.78
C PHE A 61 0.93 3.46 -5.06
N SER A 62 1.17 2.20 -5.40
CA SER A 62 0.52 1.04 -4.76
C SER A 62 1.17 -0.27 -5.22
N GLY A 63 1.16 -1.30 -4.37
CA GLY A 63 1.50 -2.67 -4.81
C GLY A 63 0.63 -3.14 -5.97
N TRP A 64 -0.61 -2.66 -6.06
CA TRP A 64 -1.52 -2.97 -7.17
C TRP A 64 -1.18 -2.27 -8.48
N ALA A 65 -0.28 -1.28 -8.48
CA ALA A 65 0.15 -0.58 -9.68
C ALA A 65 0.99 -1.45 -10.63
N VAL A 66 1.29 -2.71 -10.25
CA VAL A 66 1.77 -3.74 -11.18
C VAL A 66 0.74 -4.06 -12.28
N ASN A 67 -0.54 -3.77 -12.03
CA ASN A 67 -1.62 -3.94 -13.01
C ASN A 67 -2.08 -2.57 -13.54
N ASP A 68 -2.24 -2.46 -14.86
CA ASP A 68 -2.74 -1.23 -15.51
C ASP A 68 -4.13 -0.81 -15.00
N SER A 69 -4.93 -1.77 -14.53
CA SER A 69 -6.25 -1.51 -13.93
C SER A 69 -6.20 -0.54 -12.76
N PHE A 70 -5.11 -0.53 -11.97
CA PHE A 70 -4.91 0.44 -10.89
C PHE A 70 -4.81 1.86 -11.42
N LYS A 71 -4.01 2.05 -12.47
CA LYS A 71 -3.82 3.34 -13.12
C LYS A 71 -5.16 3.88 -13.64
N TYR A 72 -5.92 3.05 -14.34
CA TYR A 72 -7.23 3.44 -14.88
C TYR A 72 -8.25 3.72 -13.78
N LYS A 73 -8.34 2.86 -12.77
CA LYS A 73 -9.28 3.03 -11.65
C LYS A 73 -9.05 4.31 -10.87
N GLY A 74 -7.79 4.75 -10.75
CA GLY A 74 -7.44 5.98 -10.06
C GLY A 74 -7.33 7.22 -10.95
N GLU A 75 -7.54 7.05 -12.28
CA GLU A 75 -7.30 8.08 -13.31
C GLU A 75 -5.93 8.72 -13.20
N TYR A 76 -4.90 7.90 -12.97
CA TYR A 76 -3.52 8.36 -12.90
C TYR A 76 -2.90 8.43 -14.31
N ASP A 77 -2.00 9.38 -14.52
CA ASP A 77 -1.16 9.41 -15.71
C ASP A 77 -0.06 8.34 -15.64
N ARG A 78 0.45 8.08 -14.43
CA ARG A 78 1.51 7.10 -14.14
C ARG A 78 1.19 6.31 -12.88
N GLY A 79 1.41 5.00 -12.92
CA GLY A 79 1.31 4.11 -11.76
C GLY A 79 2.70 3.56 -11.41
N PHE A 80 3.03 3.53 -10.13
CA PHE A 80 4.31 3.02 -9.63
C PHE A 80 4.07 1.90 -8.61
N PRO A 81 4.57 0.68 -8.85
CA PRO A 81 4.56 -0.40 -7.88
C PRO A 81 5.31 0.03 -6.61
N PHE A 82 4.59 0.15 -5.51
CA PHE A 82 5.17 0.51 -4.21
C PHE A 82 4.30 -0.03 -3.09
N SER A 83 4.88 -0.85 -2.22
CA SER A 83 4.20 -1.58 -1.16
C SER A 83 5.10 -1.69 0.06
N ASP A 84 4.50 -1.63 1.24
CA ASP A 84 5.12 -1.93 2.53
C ASP A 84 4.89 -3.38 2.98
N HIS A 85 4.16 -4.17 2.19
CA HIS A 85 3.98 -5.60 2.40
C HIS A 85 5.11 -6.42 1.77
N CYS A 86 5.47 -7.53 2.43
CA CYS A 86 6.37 -8.54 1.90
C CYS A 86 5.88 -9.09 0.56
N ASP A 87 6.81 -9.38 -0.34
CA ASP A 87 6.56 -10.19 -1.52
C ASP A 87 6.50 -11.70 -1.19
N PHE A 88 6.30 -12.53 -2.22
CA PHE A 88 6.22 -13.97 -2.06
C PHE A 88 7.50 -14.58 -1.49
N THR A 89 8.66 -14.18 -1.99
CA THR A 89 9.95 -14.74 -1.56
C THR A 89 10.27 -14.32 -0.14
N GLU A 90 10.01 -13.06 0.21
CA GLU A 90 10.15 -12.54 1.58
C GLU A 90 9.22 -13.26 2.57
N LEU A 91 7.99 -13.59 2.16
CA LEU A 91 7.07 -14.39 3.00
C LEU A 91 7.57 -15.82 3.20
N VAL A 92 8.12 -16.46 2.17
CA VAL A 92 8.71 -17.81 2.30
C VAL A 92 9.91 -17.77 3.24
N GLU A 93 10.81 -16.81 3.04
CA GLU A 93 11.99 -16.64 3.87
C GLU A 93 11.61 -16.40 5.34
N LEU A 94 10.59 -15.57 5.60
CA LEU A 94 10.07 -15.34 6.95
C LEU A 94 9.64 -16.66 7.62
N VAL A 95 8.87 -17.49 6.92
CA VAL A 95 8.40 -18.78 7.46
C VAL A 95 9.57 -19.72 7.72
N GLU A 96 10.53 -19.80 6.80
CA GLU A 96 11.73 -20.64 6.96
C GLU A 96 12.59 -20.19 8.14
N GLN A 97 12.79 -18.87 8.31
CA GLN A 97 13.58 -18.32 9.41
C GLN A 97 12.91 -18.53 10.77
N VAL A 98 11.58 -18.39 10.85
CA VAL A 98 10.82 -18.62 12.09
C VAL A 98 10.70 -20.11 12.42
N ASN A 99 10.66 -20.98 11.40
CA ASN A 99 10.46 -22.42 11.50
C ASN A 99 9.30 -22.83 12.43
N PRO A 100 8.07 -22.35 12.18
CA PRO A 100 6.93 -22.61 13.06
C PRO A 100 6.40 -24.04 12.91
N GLU A 101 5.83 -24.60 13.99
CA GLU A 101 5.16 -25.91 13.94
C GLU A 101 3.93 -25.93 13.03
N LYS A 102 3.23 -24.79 12.89
CA LYS A 102 2.04 -24.61 12.04
C LYS A 102 2.00 -23.20 11.46
N VAL A 103 1.57 -23.09 10.21
CA VAL A 103 1.35 -21.81 9.53
C VAL A 103 -0.13 -21.65 9.20
N TYR A 104 -0.71 -20.52 9.58
CA TYR A 104 -2.06 -20.14 9.16
C TYR A 104 -1.97 -18.95 8.22
N THR A 105 -2.39 -19.13 6.97
CA THR A 105 -2.39 -18.04 5.98
C THR A 105 -3.76 -17.37 5.96
N HIS A 106 -3.76 -16.05 5.72
CA HIS A 106 -4.98 -15.27 5.60
C HIS A 106 -4.70 -14.02 4.75
N HIS A 107 -5.75 -13.47 4.13
CA HIS A 107 -5.73 -12.33 3.22
C HIS A 107 -4.92 -12.58 1.93
N GLY A 108 -5.51 -12.21 0.78
CA GLY A 108 -4.85 -12.37 -0.53
C GLY A 108 -4.94 -13.81 -1.05
N PHE A 109 -3.82 -14.34 -1.56
CA PHE A 109 -3.73 -15.70 -2.12
C PHE A 109 -3.44 -16.74 -1.04
N ASP A 110 -4.22 -16.73 0.04
CA ASP A 110 -3.97 -17.50 1.25
C ASP A 110 -3.93 -19.03 1.02
N GLU A 111 -4.90 -19.60 0.31
CA GLU A 111 -4.93 -21.03 -0.03
C GLU A 111 -3.76 -21.44 -0.90
N ALA A 112 -3.41 -20.62 -1.90
CA ALA A 112 -2.28 -20.89 -2.79
C ALA A 112 -0.96 -20.85 -2.02
N PHE A 113 -0.78 -19.87 -1.13
CA PHE A 113 0.43 -19.76 -0.32
C PHE A 113 0.56 -20.90 0.69
N ALA A 114 -0.52 -21.27 1.40
CA ALA A 114 -0.51 -22.43 2.29
C ALA A 114 -0.20 -23.74 1.54
N SER A 115 -0.76 -23.91 0.34
CA SER A 115 -0.47 -25.06 -0.51
C SER A 115 1.01 -25.09 -0.93
N TYR A 116 1.59 -23.94 -1.27
CA TYR A 116 3.02 -23.85 -1.60
C TYR A 116 3.89 -24.24 -0.40
N LEU A 117 3.65 -23.64 0.77
CA LEU A 117 4.39 -23.96 1.98
C LEU A 117 4.31 -25.44 2.36
N SER A 118 3.13 -26.05 2.19
CA SER A 118 2.95 -27.49 2.49
C SER A 118 3.65 -28.40 1.50
N ARG A 119 3.60 -28.10 0.20
CA ARG A 119 4.07 -29.01 -0.84
C ARG A 119 5.55 -28.84 -1.18
N GLU A 120 6.00 -27.59 -1.21
CA GLU A 120 7.35 -27.23 -1.67
C GLU A 120 8.33 -27.03 -0.52
N LYS A 121 7.82 -26.69 0.68
CA LYS A 121 8.63 -26.35 1.86
C LYS A 121 8.40 -27.25 3.07
N ASP A 122 7.53 -28.26 2.96
CA ASP A 122 7.21 -29.25 4.00
C ASP A 122 6.71 -28.66 5.34
N PHE A 123 6.09 -27.48 5.30
CA PHE A 123 5.45 -26.88 6.48
C PHE A 123 4.01 -27.34 6.65
N ASN A 124 3.56 -27.50 7.90
CA ASN A 124 2.14 -27.71 8.19
C ASN A 124 1.37 -26.39 8.02
N ALA A 125 0.96 -26.08 6.80
CA ALA A 125 0.34 -24.80 6.46
C ALA A 125 -1.11 -24.96 5.99
N ARG A 126 -1.99 -24.04 6.42
CA ARG A 126 -3.41 -24.01 6.01
C ARG A 126 -3.99 -22.60 5.99
N ALA A 127 -4.86 -22.33 5.04
CA ALA A 127 -5.58 -21.07 4.99
C ALA A 127 -6.74 -21.04 6.00
N LEU A 128 -6.96 -19.88 6.63
CA LEU A 128 -8.13 -19.63 7.44
C LEU A 128 -9.37 -19.48 6.54
N LYS A 129 -10.44 -20.19 6.88
CA LYS A 129 -11.70 -20.17 6.13
C LYS A 129 -12.76 -19.34 6.83
N ASN A 130 -13.70 -18.82 6.06
CA ASN A 130 -14.86 -18.12 6.59
C ASN A 130 -15.67 -19.04 7.53
N ASN A 131 -16.29 -18.46 8.56
CA ASN A 131 -17.06 -19.14 9.61
C ASN A 131 -16.24 -20.01 10.58
N GLN A 132 -14.92 -19.82 10.64
CA GLN A 132 -14.12 -20.36 11.75
C GLN A 132 -14.16 -19.41 12.93
N SER A 133 -14.48 -19.94 14.11
CA SER A 133 -14.56 -19.18 15.35
C SER A 133 -13.31 -19.33 16.22
N SER A 134 -12.55 -20.40 16.00
CA SER A 134 -11.32 -20.73 16.69
C SER A 134 -10.27 -21.37 15.76
N LEU A 135 -8.99 -21.21 16.10
CA LEU A 135 -7.87 -21.90 15.45
C LEU A 135 -7.89 -23.43 15.61
N THR A 136 -8.79 -23.94 16.45
CA THR A 136 -9.02 -25.38 16.66
C THR A 136 -10.07 -25.98 15.74
N ASP A 137 -10.82 -25.16 14.97
CA ASP A 137 -11.97 -25.60 14.16
C ASP A 137 -11.55 -26.27 12.84
N PHE A 138 -10.52 -27.12 12.86
CA PHE A 138 -9.92 -27.76 11.69
C PHE A 138 -9.89 -29.29 11.79
#